data_AF-A0A1Q8CRK5-F1
#
_entry.id   AF-A0A1Q8CRK5-F1
#
_cell.length_a   1.000
_cell.length_b   1.000
_cell.length_c   1.000
_cell.angle_alpha   90.00
_cell.angle_beta   90.00
_cell.angle_gamma   90.00
#
_symmetry.space_group_name_H-M   'P 1'
#
loop_
_entity.id
_entity.type
_entity.pdbx_description
1 polymer ?
#
loop_
_entity_poly.entity_id
_entity_poly.type
_entity_poly.pdbx_seq_one_letter_code
_entity_poly.pdbx_strand_id
1 'polypeptide(L)'
;MNYRDPRYADLEQLVRRLRPRLFAMYGLDACTEREIFGWGMEFTHDADALLYLPSDSLTYYTESAETAVERYGRIGDFEIAWL
;
A
#
# COMPACT_ATOMS: atom_id res chain seq x y z
N MET A 1 32.37 9.37 8.15
CA MET A 1 31.99 9.45 9.58
C MET A 1 30.50 9.22 9.65
N ASN A 2 30.07 7.99 9.95
CA ASN A 2 28.64 7.62 10.01
C ASN A 2 28.05 8.09 11.33
N TYR A 3 27.45 9.28 11.34
CA TYR A 3 26.56 9.67 12.44
C TYR A 3 25.26 8.88 12.29
N ARG A 4 25.15 7.73 12.97
CA ARG A 4 23.85 7.10 13.21
C ARG A 4 23.17 7.93 14.30
N ASP A 5 22.25 8.80 13.89
CA ASP A 5 21.41 9.52 14.82
C ASP A 5 20.57 8.49 15.63
N PRO A 6 20.63 8.53 16.97
CA PRO A 6 20.00 7.53 17.83
C PRO A 6 18.48 7.42 17.63
N ARG A 7 17.81 8.44 17.08
CA ARG A 7 16.38 8.38 16.72
C ARG A 7 16.06 7.33 15.65
N TYR A 8 17.04 6.96 14.82
CA TYR A 8 16.85 5.92 13.80
C TYR A 8 17.00 4.50 14.37
N ALA A 9 17.53 4.32 15.57
CA ALA A 9 17.65 2.99 16.17
C ALA A 9 16.27 2.40 16.50
N ASP A 10 15.35 3.24 16.98
CA ASP A 10 13.97 2.85 17.26
C ASP A 10 13.18 2.61 15.96
N LEU A 11 13.40 3.45 14.93
CA LEU A 11 12.80 3.26 13.61
C LEU A 11 13.30 1.99 12.91
N GLU A 12 14.59 1.68 13.01
CA GLU A 12 15.17 0.47 12.42
C GLU A 12 14.56 -0.78 13.08
N GLN A 13 14.39 -0.77 14.40
CA GLN A 13 13.68 -1.84 15.12
C GLN A 13 12.22 -1.94 14.69
N LEU A 14 11.53 -0.81 14.54
CA LEU A 14 10.13 -0.76 14.09
C LEU A 14 9.97 -1.35 12.68
N VAL A 15 10.80 -0.95 11.72
CA VAL A 15 10.77 -1.46 10.34
C VAL A 15 11.05 -2.96 10.31
N ARG A 16 12.04 -3.44 11.08
CA ARG A 16 12.35 -4.88 11.17
C ARG A 16 11.23 -5.69 11.79
N ARG A 17 10.47 -5.12 12.72
CA ARG A 17 9.31 -5.75 13.36
C ARG A 17 8.12 -5.81 12.42
N LEU A 18 7.76 -4.69 11.80
CA LEU A 18 6.58 -4.59 10.95
C LEU A 18 6.76 -5.26 9.58
N ARG A 19 8.02 -5.32 9.10
CA ARG A 19 8.41 -5.86 7.78
C ARG A 19 7.47 -5.36 6.67
N PRO A 20 7.37 -4.04 6.45
CA PRO A 20 6.49 -3.50 5.45
C PRO A 20 6.88 -4.03 4.05
N ARG A 21 5.87 -4.40 3.26
CA ARG A 21 6.02 -4.81 1.87
C ARG A 21 5.35 -3.78 0.98
N LEU A 22 6.06 -3.28 -0.02
CA LEU A 22 5.52 -2.33 -0.99
C LEU A 22 4.70 -3.07 -2.04
N PHE A 23 3.60 -2.45 -2.46
CA PHE A 23 2.81 -2.93 -3.59
C PHE A 23 2.32 -1.76 -4.45
N ALA A 24 2.07 -2.04 -5.72
CA ALA A 24 1.31 -1.20 -6.62
C ALA A 24 -0.05 -1.85 -6.90
N MET A 25 -1.09 -1.05 -7.05
CA MET A 25 -2.41 -1.46 -7.51
C MET A 25 -2.73 -0.71 -8.81
N TYR A 26 -3.21 -1.42 -9.82
CA TYR A 26 -3.59 -0.81 -11.09
C TYR A 26 -4.80 -1.52 -11.68
N GLY A 27 -5.60 -0.80 -12.45
CA GLY A 27 -6.80 -1.33 -13.07
C GLY A 27 -7.63 -0.29 -13.81
N LEU A 28 -8.76 -0.74 -14.32
CA LEU A 28 -9.75 0.08 -15.03
C LEU A 28 -11.09 0.01 -14.29
N ASP A 29 -11.68 1.17 -13.99
CA ASP A 29 -13.05 1.26 -13.50
C ASP A 29 -14.02 0.97 -14.65
N ALA A 30 -14.89 -0.03 -14.50
CA ALA A 30 -15.79 -0.49 -15.54
C ALA A 30 -16.96 0.46 -15.83
N CYS A 31 -17.30 1.35 -14.90
CA CYS A 31 -18.38 2.31 -15.06
C CYS A 31 -17.91 3.59 -15.77
N THR A 32 -16.70 4.03 -15.44
CA THR A 32 -16.16 5.33 -15.88
C THR A 32 -15.07 5.21 -16.94
N GLU A 33 -14.59 3.99 -17.21
CA GLU A 33 -13.42 3.69 -18.06
C GLU A 33 -12.14 4.41 -17.59
N ARG A 34 -12.11 4.87 -16.33
CA ARG A 34 -10.97 5.60 -15.77
C ARG A 34 -9.89 4.62 -15.36
N GLU A 35 -8.66 4.91 -15.75
CA GLU A 35 -7.46 4.28 -15.21
C GLU A 35 -7.28 4.65 -13.74
N ILE A 36 -7.15 3.64 -12.89
CA ILE A 36 -6.82 3.81 -11.50
C ILE A 36 -5.44 3.19 -11.29
N PHE A 37 -4.55 3.99 -10.72
CA PHE A 37 -3.21 3.59 -10.33
C PHE A 37 -2.95 4.07 -8.91
N GLY A 38 -2.36 3.22 -8.09
CA GLY A 38 -2.00 3.52 -6.71
C GLY A 38 -0.84 2.68 -6.23
N TRP A 39 -0.28 3.07 -5.10
CA TRP A 39 0.77 2.30 -4.43
C TRP A 39 0.56 2.32 -2.92
N GLY A 40 1.11 1.32 -2.26
CA GLY A 40 0.83 1.08 -0.86
C GLY A 40 1.90 0.30 -0.14
N MET A 41 1.69 0.14 1.16
CA MET A 41 2.48 -0.70 2.03
C MET A 41 1.56 -1.60 2.83
N GLU A 42 1.91 -2.88 2.91
CA GLU A 42 1.30 -3.84 3.82
C GLU A 42 2.28 -4.18 4.95
N PHE A 43 1.79 -4.15 6.19
CA PHE A 43 2.55 -4.46 7.39
C PHE A 43 2.22 -5.88 7.85
N THR A 44 3.12 -6.81 7.54
CA THR A 44 2.89 -8.27 7.67
C THR A 44 2.53 -8.78 9.07
N HIS A 45 2.80 -8.00 10.12
CA HIS A 45 2.57 -8.45 11.50
C HIS A 45 1.16 -8.15 12.01
N ASP A 46 0.54 -7.06 11.53
CA ASP A 46 -0.65 -6.48 12.16
C ASP A 46 -1.91 -6.56 11.26
N ALA A 47 -1.81 -7.19 10.08
CA ALA A 47 -2.89 -7.21 9.08
C ALA A 47 -3.39 -5.77 8.78
N ASP A 48 -2.43 -4.93 8.42
CA ASP A 48 -2.66 -3.52 8.10
C ASP A 48 -2.05 -3.20 6.74
N ALA A 49 -2.78 -2.46 5.91
CA ALA A 49 -2.27 -1.90 4.67
C ALA A 49 -2.75 -0.47 4.45
N LEU A 50 -1.88 0.30 3.80
CA LEU A 50 -2.16 1.65 3.33
C LEU A 50 -2.08 1.66 1.82
N LEU A 51 -3.09 2.21 1.16
CA LEU A 51 -3.12 2.44 -0.28
C LEU A 51 -3.26 3.94 -0.55
N TYR A 52 -2.32 4.50 -1.30
CA TYR A 52 -2.40 5.85 -1.82
C TYR A 52 -2.86 5.85 -3.28
N LEU A 53 -3.91 6.63 -3.57
CA LEU A 53 -4.39 6.92 -4.92
C LEU A 53 -4.00 8.36 -5.31
N PRO A 54 -2.99 8.56 -6.17
CA PRO A 54 -2.59 9.88 -6.63
C PRO A 54 -3.71 10.63 -7.36
N SER A 55 -4.53 9.89 -8.11
CA SER A 55 -5.61 10.40 -8.95
C SER A 55 -6.67 11.16 -8.16
N ASP A 56 -6.86 10.79 -6.88
CA ASP A 56 -7.84 11.40 -5.98
C ASP A 56 -7.14 12.11 -4.80
N SER A 57 -5.81 12.03 -4.71
CA SER A 57 -5.01 12.53 -3.59
C SER A 57 -5.46 11.99 -2.22
N LEU A 58 -5.88 10.72 -2.18
CA LEU A 58 -6.42 10.06 -1.00
C LEU A 58 -5.57 8.88 -0.57
N THR A 59 -5.52 8.65 0.75
CA THR A 59 -4.94 7.45 1.35
C THR A 59 -6.04 6.67 2.04
N TYR A 60 -6.14 5.38 1.70
CA TYR A 60 -7.08 4.45 2.28
C TYR A 60 -6.36 3.49 3.21
N TYR A 61 -7.01 3.15 4.30
CA TYR A 61 -6.58 2.10 5.20
C TYR A 61 -7.41 0.84 4.95
N THR A 62 -6.73 -0.30 4.86
CA THR A 62 -7.30 -1.63 4.62
C THR A 62 -6.60 -2.67 5.49
N GLU A 63 -7.18 -3.87 5.59
CA GLU A 63 -6.61 -4.98 6.37
C GLU A 63 -5.45 -5.69 5.61
N SER A 64 -5.47 -5.63 4.28
CA SER A 64 -4.38 -6.16 3.45
C SER A 64 -4.37 -5.47 2.08
N ALA A 65 -3.30 -5.69 1.32
CA ALA A 65 -3.24 -5.27 -0.07
C ALA A 65 -4.36 -5.98 -0.88
N GLU A 66 -4.54 -7.28 -0.69
CA GLU A 66 -5.58 -8.06 -1.38
C GLU A 66 -6.98 -7.51 -1.08
N THR A 67 -7.25 -7.14 0.18
CA THR A 67 -8.51 -6.52 0.59
C THR A 67 -8.75 -5.20 -0.15
N ALA A 68 -7.68 -4.44 -0.44
CA ALA A 68 -7.78 -3.24 -1.26
C ALA A 68 -8.21 -3.61 -2.69
N VAL A 69 -7.53 -4.56 -3.35
CA VAL A 69 -7.92 -5.01 -4.69
C VAL A 69 -9.33 -5.60 -4.72
N GLU A 70 -9.72 -6.41 -3.75
CA GLU A 70 -11.08 -6.98 -3.70
C GLU A 70 -12.16 -5.89 -3.61
N ARG A 71 -11.90 -4.77 -2.93
CA ARG A 71 -12.83 -3.63 -2.89
C ARG A 71 -12.95 -2.96 -4.26
N TYR A 72 -11.84 -2.72 -4.95
CA TYR A 72 -11.84 -2.13 -6.29
C TYR A 72 -12.32 -3.12 -7.37
N GLY A 73 -12.14 -4.43 -7.16
CA GLY A 73 -12.65 -5.50 -8.00
C GLY A 73 -14.18 -5.55 -8.10
N ARG A 74 -14.89 -4.86 -7.19
CA ARG A 74 -16.35 -4.70 -7.27
C ARG A 74 -16.78 -3.69 -8.35
N ILE A 75 -15.87 -2.82 -8.79
CA ILE A 75 -16.15 -1.74 -9.74
C ILE A 75 -15.32 -1.84 -11.03
N GLY A 76 -14.49 -2.87 -11.19
CA GLY A 76 -13.72 -3.11 -12.40
C GLY A 76 -12.67 -4.20 -12.23
N ASP A 77 -11.71 -4.26 -13.16
CA ASP A 77 -10.64 -5.24 -13.16
C ASP A 77 -9.36 -4.61 -12.59
N PHE A 78 -8.87 -5.17 -11.47
CA PHE A 78 -7.76 -4.62 -10.71
C PHE A 78 -6.77 -5.70 -10.30
N GLU A 79 -5.48 -5.35 -10.31
CA GLU A 79 -4.39 -6.25 -9.97
C GLU A 79 -3.42 -5.60 -8.96
N ILE A 80 -2.64 -6.44 -8.29
CA ILE A 80 -1.50 -6.05 -7.44
C ILE A 80 -0.20 -6.54 -8.04
N ALA A 81 0.81 -5.66 -8.03
CA ALA A 81 2.20 -6.01 -8.21
C ALA A 81 2.98 -5.72 -6.92
N TRP A 82 3.64 -6.74 -6.36
CA TRP A 82 4.57 -6.60 -5.24
C TRP A 82 5.93 -6.07 -5.70
N LEU A 83 6.56 -5.19 -4.92
CA LEU A 83 7.81 -4.49 -5.24
C LEU A 83 8.97 -4.92 -4.34
#